data_AF-A0A8J2KQ61-F1
#
_entry.id   AF-A0A8J2KQ61-F1
#
_cell.length_a   1.000
_cell.length_b   1.000
_cell.length_c   1.000
_cell.angle_alpha   90.00
_cell.angle_beta   90.00
_cell.angle_gamma   90.00
#
_symmetry.space_group_name_H-M   'P 1'
#
loop_
_entity.id
_entity.type
_entity.pdbx_description
1 polymer ?
#
loop_
_entity_poly.entity_id
_entity_poly.type
_entity_poly.pdbx_seq_one_letter_code
_entity_poly.pdbx_strand_id
1 'polypeptide(L)'
;WKNLTLPMEVGPDGNLRYSQCMMYNSSGSTTDCQYGWEYDRTDYLETLPSFYNWVCDKSNYATDALTLAAVGNAVGCLFFGHAADKLGRRYMFFITLMLNVVVRIISLFVAQSFATFLVLQFVIGTAFPVMYIAPCMIGAELSDKGT
;
A
#
# COMPACT_ATOMS: atom_id res chain seq x y z
N TRP A 1 -32.22 11.96 -0.60
CA TRP A 1 -31.28 12.63 -1.51
C TRP A 1 -30.57 11.64 -2.44
N LYS A 2 -30.01 10.53 -1.93
CA LYS A 2 -29.31 9.51 -2.73
C LYS A 2 -30.06 9.02 -4.00
N ASN A 3 -31.35 8.72 -3.89
CA ASN A 3 -32.20 8.31 -5.03
C ASN A 3 -32.33 9.34 -6.17
N LEU A 4 -32.05 10.62 -5.91
CA LEU A 4 -32.17 11.68 -6.92
C LEU A 4 -30.86 11.93 -7.68
N THR A 5 -29.72 11.64 -7.05
CA THR A 5 -28.39 12.01 -7.54
C THR A 5 -27.54 10.81 -7.97
N LEU A 6 -27.87 9.59 -7.50
CA LEU A 6 -27.09 8.39 -7.77
C LEU A 6 -27.90 7.39 -8.61
N PRO A 7 -27.35 6.88 -9.73
CA PRO A 7 -27.95 5.78 -10.47
C PRO A 7 -27.87 4.47 -9.67
N MET A 8 -28.80 3.54 -9.95
CA MET A 8 -28.77 2.19 -9.40
C MET A 8 -28.16 1.23 -10.41
N GLU A 9 -27.27 0.37 -9.93
CA GLU A 9 -26.59 -0.66 -10.71
C GLU A 9 -26.83 -2.03 -10.07
N VAL A 10 -26.92 -3.05 -10.91
CA VAL A 10 -26.97 -4.44 -10.44
C VAL A 10 -25.54 -4.83 -10.07
N GLY A 11 -25.32 -5.08 -8.79
CA GLY A 11 -24.03 -5.52 -8.32
C GLY A 11 -23.66 -6.93 -8.78
N PRO A 12 -22.40 -7.35 -8.60
CA PRO A 12 -21.97 -8.72 -8.86
C PRO A 12 -22.79 -9.78 -8.10
N ASP A 13 -23.39 -9.39 -6.97
CA ASP A 13 -24.24 -10.26 -6.13
C ASP A 13 -25.71 -10.35 -6.62
N GLY A 14 -26.06 -9.73 -7.76
CA GLY A 14 -27.42 -9.68 -8.29
C GLY A 14 -28.37 -8.69 -7.59
N ASN A 15 -27.96 -8.12 -6.46
CA ASN A 15 -28.72 -7.11 -5.73
C ASN A 15 -28.53 -5.70 -6.34
N LEU A 16 -29.62 -4.92 -6.35
CA LEU A 16 -29.60 -3.51 -6.72
C LEU A 16 -28.86 -2.70 -5.65
N ARG A 17 -27.84 -1.97 -6.05
CA ARG A 17 -27.07 -1.06 -5.20
C ARG A 17 -26.91 0.29 -5.89
N TYR A 18 -26.70 1.34 -5.11
CA TYR A 18 -26.33 2.63 -5.70
C TYR A 18 -24.94 2.51 -6.34
N SER A 19 -24.76 3.14 -7.51
CA SER A 19 -23.45 3.26 -8.11
C SER A 19 -22.53 4.00 -7.16
N GLN A 20 -21.33 3.44 -6.97
CA GLN A 20 -20.29 4.04 -6.15
C GLN A 20 -19.34 4.92 -6.97
N CYS A 21 -19.56 5.05 -8.28
CA CYS A 21 -18.66 5.77 -9.18
C CYS A 21 -19.35 6.86 -10.01
N MET A 22 -20.64 6.68 -10.28
CA MET A 22 -21.42 7.54 -11.17
C MET A 22 -22.43 8.40 -10.41
N MET A 23 -22.73 9.58 -10.95
CA MET A 23 -23.80 10.47 -10.50
C MET A 23 -24.60 11.01 -11.69
N TYR A 24 -25.83 11.50 -11.43
CA TYR A 24 -26.61 12.23 -12.43
C TYR A 24 -26.18 13.69 -12.53
N ASN A 25 -26.00 14.17 -13.76
CA ASN A 25 -25.86 15.59 -14.06
C ASN A 25 -27.23 16.30 -14.11
N SER A 26 -27.26 17.63 -14.12
CA SER A 26 -28.47 18.46 -14.27
C SER A 26 -29.28 18.14 -15.54
N SER A 27 -28.68 17.51 -16.55
CA SER A 27 -29.36 17.05 -17.78
C SER A 27 -29.94 15.62 -17.67
N GLY A 28 -29.79 14.95 -16.53
CA GLY A 28 -30.22 13.56 -16.31
C GLY A 28 -29.28 12.50 -16.89
N SER A 29 -28.14 12.90 -17.47
CA SER A 29 -27.09 11.97 -17.94
C SER A 29 -26.21 11.50 -16.80
N THR A 30 -25.67 10.28 -16.90
CA THR A 30 -24.68 9.75 -15.94
C THR A 30 -23.29 10.29 -16.25
N THR A 31 -22.59 10.76 -15.22
CA THR A 31 -21.21 11.27 -15.27
C THR A 31 -20.44 10.84 -14.03
N ASP A 32 -19.11 10.87 -14.07
CA ASP A 32 -18.29 10.62 -12.88
C ASP A 32 -18.60 11.61 -11.75
N CYS A 33 -18.37 11.18 -10.50
CA CYS A 33 -18.53 12.04 -9.34
C CYS A 33 -17.61 13.26 -9.37
N GLN A 34 -18.21 14.45 -9.36
CA GLN A 34 -17.48 15.73 -9.35
C GLN A 34 -17.44 16.40 -7.97
N TYR A 35 -18.38 16.04 -7.08
CA TYR A 35 -18.55 16.70 -5.77
C TYR A 35 -17.83 15.98 -4.62
N GLY A 36 -16.94 15.03 -4.95
CA GLY A 36 -16.18 14.25 -3.97
C GLY A 36 -16.88 12.96 -3.54
N TRP A 37 -16.27 12.29 -2.57
CA TRP A 37 -16.66 10.97 -2.06
C TRP A 37 -17.00 11.04 -0.59
N GLU A 38 -18.09 10.37 -0.20
CA GLU A 38 -18.44 10.19 1.20
C GLU A 38 -18.17 8.74 1.60
N TYR A 39 -17.20 8.56 2.49
CA TYR A 39 -16.78 7.25 2.98
C TYR A 39 -17.53 6.91 4.27
N ASP A 40 -17.90 5.63 4.41
CA ASP A 40 -18.39 5.11 5.67
C ASP A 40 -17.22 5.04 6.68
N ARG A 41 -17.39 5.71 7.83
CA ARG A 41 -16.36 5.82 8.87
C ARG A 41 -16.66 4.98 10.10
N THR A 42 -17.62 4.05 10.00
CA THR A 42 -18.06 3.25 11.14
C THR A 42 -16.92 2.40 11.71
N ASP A 43 -16.09 1.81 10.83
CA ASP A 43 -14.97 0.94 11.23
C ASP A 43 -13.60 1.65 11.20
N TYR A 44 -13.40 2.59 10.26
CA TYR A 44 -12.12 3.27 10.04
C TYR A 44 -12.33 4.77 9.83
N LEU A 45 -11.59 5.60 10.56
CA LEU A 45 -11.67 7.06 10.44
C LEU A 45 -11.19 7.57 9.08
N GLU A 46 -10.00 7.14 8.65
CA GLU A 46 -9.40 7.47 7.36
C GLU A 46 -8.47 6.33 6.92
N THR A 47 -8.50 5.99 5.64
CA THR A 47 -7.57 5.02 5.02
C THR A 47 -6.76 5.72 3.93
N LEU A 48 -5.60 5.19 3.53
CA LEU A 48 -4.82 5.77 2.43
C LEU A 48 -5.68 5.97 1.14
N PRO A 49 -6.49 4.99 0.71
CA PRO A 49 -7.40 5.19 -0.43
C PRO A 49 -8.44 6.28 -0.22
N SER A 50 -9.02 6.39 0.99
CA SER A 50 -10.00 7.44 1.32
C SER A 50 -9.36 8.84 1.35
N PHE A 51 -8.15 8.94 1.88
CA PHE A 51 -7.41 10.21 1.98
C PHE A 51 -7.02 10.76 0.60
N TYR A 52 -6.53 9.89 -0.29
CA TYR A 52 -6.10 10.29 -1.65
C TYR A 52 -7.17 10.10 -2.74
N ASN A 53 -8.39 9.68 -2.37
CA ASN A 53 -9.49 9.37 -3.27
C ASN A 53 -9.10 8.39 -4.40
N TRP A 54 -8.44 7.29 -4.03
CA TRP A 54 -8.09 6.19 -4.94
C TRP A 54 -9.27 5.24 -5.15
N VAL A 55 -10.37 5.77 -5.66
CA VAL A 55 -11.61 5.03 -5.93
C VAL A 55 -11.92 5.05 -7.43
N CYS A 56 -12.76 4.11 -7.87
CA CYS A 56 -13.23 4.01 -9.27
C CYS A 56 -12.07 3.91 -10.25
N ASP A 57 -11.87 4.91 -11.12
CA ASP A 57 -10.77 4.96 -12.08
C ASP A 57 -9.37 4.82 -11.45
N LYS A 58 -9.23 5.24 -10.19
CA LYS A 58 -7.96 5.18 -9.45
C LYS A 58 -7.90 4.03 -8.45
N SER A 59 -8.85 3.10 -8.49
CA SER A 59 -8.88 1.93 -7.60
C SER A 59 -7.63 1.06 -7.70
N ASN A 60 -7.02 1.00 -8.89
CA ASN A 60 -5.81 0.22 -9.12
C ASN A 60 -4.58 0.78 -8.41
N TYR A 61 -4.57 2.04 -7.98
CA TYR A 61 -3.39 2.67 -7.37
C TYR A 61 -2.95 1.99 -6.07
N ALA A 62 -3.91 1.51 -5.28
CA ALA A 62 -3.60 0.73 -4.07
C ALA A 62 -2.95 -0.61 -4.42
N THR A 63 -3.47 -1.29 -5.44
CA THR A 63 -2.94 -2.56 -5.95
C THR A 63 -1.56 -2.37 -6.58
N ASP A 64 -1.35 -1.31 -7.35
CA ASP A 64 -0.07 -0.98 -7.97
C ASP A 64 1.00 -0.72 -6.90
N ALA A 65 0.67 -0.01 -5.83
CA ALA A 65 1.58 0.20 -4.70
C ALA A 65 1.94 -1.12 -4.00
N LEU A 66 0.96 -2.02 -3.81
CA LEU A 66 1.18 -3.32 -3.17
C LEU A 66 2.02 -4.26 -4.06
N THR A 67 1.69 -4.34 -5.34
CA THR A 67 2.42 -5.18 -6.32
C THR A 67 3.85 -4.70 -6.49
N LEU A 68 4.07 -3.39 -6.58
CA LEU A 68 5.40 -2.83 -6.67
C LEU A 68 6.21 -3.05 -5.38
N ALA A 69 5.57 -3.00 -4.21
CA ALA A 69 6.20 -3.42 -2.96
C ALA A 69 6.63 -4.89 -3.02
N ALA A 70 5.79 -5.78 -3.56
CA ALA A 70 6.09 -7.20 -3.71
C ALA A 70 7.25 -7.46 -4.67
N VAL A 71 7.32 -6.73 -5.79
CA VAL A 71 8.48 -6.76 -6.70
C VAL A 71 9.73 -6.28 -5.95
N GLY A 72 9.61 -5.20 -5.18
CA GLY A 72 10.64 -4.72 -4.27
C GLY A 72 11.13 -5.83 -3.34
N ASN A 73 10.23 -6.56 -2.68
CA ASN A 73 10.58 -7.68 -1.80
C ASN A 73 11.45 -8.72 -2.53
N ALA A 74 11.05 -9.14 -3.75
CA ALA A 74 11.78 -10.14 -4.53
C ALA A 74 13.20 -9.67 -4.87
N VAL A 75 13.32 -8.43 -5.35
CA VAL A 75 14.60 -7.78 -5.66
C VAL A 75 15.46 -7.68 -4.39
N GLY A 76 14.84 -7.22 -3.29
CA GLY A 76 15.46 -7.10 -1.99
C GLY A 76 16.07 -8.40 -1.51
N CYS A 77 15.33 -9.50 -1.54
CA CYS A 77 15.84 -10.81 -1.15
C CYS A 77 17.11 -11.23 -1.91
N LEU A 78 17.20 -10.94 -3.21
CA LEU A 78 18.37 -11.27 -4.02
C LEU A 78 19.59 -10.42 -3.65
N PHE A 79 19.42 -9.10 -3.60
CA PHE A 79 20.52 -8.18 -3.31
C PHE A 79 20.98 -8.25 -1.86
N PHE A 80 20.03 -8.15 -0.93
CA PHE A 80 20.31 -8.17 0.50
C PHE A 80 20.65 -9.57 1.01
N GLY A 81 20.14 -10.63 0.38
CA GLY A 81 20.60 -12.00 0.65
C GLY A 81 22.09 -12.13 0.35
N HIS A 82 22.51 -11.75 -0.87
CA HIS A 82 23.93 -11.80 -1.23
C HIS A 82 24.80 -10.89 -0.36
N ALA A 83 24.30 -9.70 0.00
CA ALA A 83 25.00 -8.77 0.87
C ALA A 83 25.13 -9.28 2.32
N ALA A 84 24.11 -9.97 2.85
CA ALA A 84 24.11 -10.52 4.20
C ALA A 84 25.18 -11.61 4.39
N ASP A 85 25.43 -12.41 3.34
CA ASP A 85 26.47 -13.43 3.36
C ASP A 85 27.89 -12.83 3.44
N LYS A 86 28.10 -11.62 2.90
CA LYS A 86 29.42 -10.94 2.89
C LYS A 86 29.63 -10.00 4.07
N LEU A 87 28.62 -9.23 4.46
CA LEU A 87 28.71 -8.17 5.48
C LEU A 87 28.40 -8.66 6.89
N GLY A 88 27.91 -9.89 7.02
CA GLY A 88 27.48 -10.48 8.29
C GLY A 88 26.02 -10.15 8.61
N ARG A 89 25.29 -11.17 9.07
CA ARG A 89 23.84 -11.15 9.27
C ARG A 89 23.36 -10.10 10.28
N ARG A 90 24.14 -9.84 11.34
CA ARG A 90 23.82 -8.84 12.38
C ARG A 90 23.89 -7.40 11.89
N TYR A 91 24.91 -7.05 11.09
CA TYR A 91 25.07 -5.69 10.56
C TYR A 91 23.97 -5.37 9.54
N MET A 92 23.63 -6.35 8.71
CA MET A 92 22.61 -6.19 7.68
C MET A 92 21.23 -5.84 8.26
N PHE A 93 20.85 -6.46 9.38
CA PHE A 93 19.60 -6.13 10.10
C PHE A 93 19.51 -4.64 10.44
N PHE A 94 20.54 -4.08 11.10
CA PHE A 94 20.57 -2.67 11.48
C PHE A 94 20.57 -1.72 10.26
N ILE A 95 21.26 -2.07 9.18
CA ILE A 95 21.27 -1.27 7.94
C ILE A 95 19.87 -1.21 7.34
N THR A 96 19.20 -2.37 7.16
CA THR A 96 17.86 -2.41 6.59
C THR A 96 16.80 -1.76 7.48
N LEU A 97 16.99 -1.81 8.81
CA LEU A 97 16.15 -1.11 9.78
C LEU A 97 16.28 0.41 9.62
N MET A 98 17.50 0.95 9.61
CA MET A 98 17.75 2.38 9.45
C MET A 98 17.27 2.91 8.10
N LEU A 99 17.52 2.15 7.03
CA LEU A 99 17.02 2.47 5.70
C LEU A 99 15.50 2.59 5.68
N ASN A 100 14.79 1.61 6.26
CA ASN A 100 13.32 1.65 6.35
C ASN A 100 12.81 2.90 7.09
N VAL A 101 13.38 3.19 8.25
CA VAL A 101 12.96 4.33 9.08
C VAL A 101 13.14 5.64 8.31
N VAL A 102 14.32 5.85 7.71
CA VAL A 102 14.62 7.08 6.96
C VAL A 102 13.67 7.22 5.76
N VAL A 103 13.49 6.16 4.96
CA VAL A 103 12.64 6.21 3.77
C VAL A 103 11.17 6.42 4.13
N ARG A 104 10.68 5.82 5.23
CA ARG A 104 9.32 6.05 5.73
C ARG A 104 9.11 7.48 6.20
N ILE A 105 10.08 8.07 6.90
CA ILE A 105 10.02 9.48 7.32
C ILE A 105 9.97 10.39 6.08
N ILE A 106 10.84 10.15 5.11
CA ILE A 106 10.84 10.90 3.82
C ILE A 106 9.49 10.75 3.12
N SER A 107 8.90 9.55 3.14
CA SER A 107 7.60 9.30 2.53
C SER A 107 6.47 10.11 3.13
N LEU A 108 6.53 10.47 4.41
CA LEU A 108 5.49 11.33 5.02
C LEU A 108 5.50 12.75 4.43
N PHE A 109 6.69 13.28 4.09
CA PHE A 109 6.82 14.61 3.53
C PHE A 109 6.61 14.65 2.01
N VAL A 110 6.96 13.57 1.30
CA VAL A 110 7.02 13.52 -0.17
C VAL A 110 5.77 12.86 -0.78
N ALA A 111 4.78 12.48 0.02
CA ALA A 111 3.56 11.78 -0.43
C ALA A 111 2.60 12.61 -1.30
N GLN A 112 2.91 13.87 -1.62
CA GLN A 112 2.06 14.68 -2.50
C GLN A 112 1.99 14.16 -3.94
N SER A 113 2.97 13.39 -4.41
CA SER A 113 2.95 12.81 -5.76
C SER A 113 2.80 11.29 -5.71
N PHE A 114 1.89 10.76 -6.52
CA PHE A 114 1.64 9.32 -6.59
C PHE A 114 2.88 8.54 -7.07
N ALA A 115 3.62 9.09 -8.04
CA ALA A 115 4.83 8.45 -8.58
C ALA A 115 5.94 8.34 -7.52
N THR A 116 6.18 9.38 -6.71
CA THR A 116 7.18 9.31 -5.63
C THR A 116 6.75 8.32 -4.56
N PHE A 117 5.46 8.27 -4.23
CA PHE A 117 4.92 7.28 -3.30
C PHE A 117 5.19 5.84 -3.75
N LEU A 118 4.97 5.53 -5.04
CA LEU A 118 5.26 4.21 -5.61
C LEU A 118 6.75 3.85 -5.51
N VAL A 119 7.65 4.76 -5.90
CA VAL A 119 9.10 4.53 -5.83
C VAL A 119 9.55 4.28 -4.38
N LEU A 120 9.04 5.04 -3.42
CA LEU A 120 9.36 4.84 -2.01
C LEU A 120 8.85 3.50 -1.51
N GLN A 121 7.65 3.10 -1.92
CA GLN A 121 7.07 1.81 -1.58
C GLN A 121 7.88 0.63 -2.15
N PHE A 122 8.45 0.77 -3.34
CA PHE A 122 9.41 -0.18 -3.89
C PHE A 122 10.65 -0.30 -3.00
N VAL A 123 11.28 0.84 -2.66
CA VAL A 123 12.49 0.87 -1.84
C VAL A 123 12.23 0.25 -0.47
N ILE A 124 11.11 0.57 0.16
CA ILE A 124 10.72 -0.01 1.44
C ILE A 124 10.45 -1.52 1.31
N GLY A 125 9.79 -1.93 0.23
CA GLY A 125 9.59 -3.35 -0.08
C GLY A 125 10.90 -4.14 -0.10
N THR A 126 11.97 -3.59 -0.69
CA THR A 126 13.27 -4.30 -0.74
C THR A 126 13.81 -4.70 0.64
N ALA A 127 13.55 -3.92 1.68
CA ALA A 127 14.10 -4.17 3.01
C ALA A 127 13.11 -4.90 3.94
N PHE A 128 11.83 -4.98 3.58
CA PHE A 128 10.79 -5.63 4.38
C PHE A 128 11.09 -7.11 4.69
N PRO A 129 11.33 -8.01 3.72
CA PRO A 129 11.52 -9.44 4.01
C PRO A 129 12.76 -9.71 4.88
N VAL A 130 13.84 -8.96 4.65
CA VAL A 130 15.09 -9.06 5.41
C VAL A 130 14.87 -8.73 6.89
N MET A 131 14.06 -7.69 7.16
CA MET A 131 13.73 -7.24 8.50
C MET A 131 13.00 -8.32 9.32
N TYR A 132 12.11 -9.10 8.70
CA TYR A 132 11.38 -10.17 9.39
C TYR A 132 12.19 -11.46 9.52
N ILE A 133 12.98 -11.82 8.51
CA ILE A 133 13.72 -13.08 8.49
C ILE A 133 14.99 -13.01 9.34
N ALA A 134 15.68 -11.86 9.36
CA ALA A 134 16.97 -11.73 10.05
C ALA A 134 16.89 -11.99 11.57
N PRO A 135 15.90 -11.48 12.34
CA PRO A 135 15.75 -11.79 13.77
C PRO A 135 15.53 -13.27 14.04
N CYS A 136 14.71 -13.95 13.21
CA CYS A 136 14.46 -15.39 13.36
C CYS A 136 15.75 -16.19 13.18
N MET A 137 16.57 -15.82 12.20
CA MET A 137 17.85 -16.47 11.95
C MET A 137 18.85 -16.26 13.09
N ILE A 138 18.93 -15.03 13.63
CA ILE A 138 19.77 -14.73 14.79
C ILE A 138 19.30 -15.51 16.01
N GLY A 139 17.98 -15.62 16.22
CA GLY A 139 17.40 -16.41 17.31
C GLY A 139 17.75 -17.90 17.21
N ALA A 140 17.66 -18.48 16.01
CA ALA A 140 18.06 -19.87 15.76
C ALA A 140 19.56 -20.10 16.04
N GLU A 141 20.43 -19.18 15.60
CA GLU A 141 21.88 -19.26 15.87
C GLU A 141 22.24 -19.18 17.36
N LEU A 142 21.46 -18.42 18.14
CA LEU A 142 21.66 -18.33 19.60
C LEU A 142 21.18 -19.60 20.31
N SER A 143 20.11 -20.23 19.83
CA SER A 143 19.60 -21.49 20.40
C SER A 143 20.58 -22.65 20.21
N ASP A 144 21.22 -22.74 19.05
CA ASP A 144 22.17 -23.81 18.72
C ASP A 144 23.46 -23.74 19.56
N LYS A 145 23.91 -22.52 19.88
CA LYS A 145 25.09 -22.29 20.74
C LYS A 145 24.82 -22.49 22.24
N GLY A 146 23.56 -22.65 22.63
CA GLY A 146 23.13 -22.83 24.02
C GLY A 146 23.05 -24.28 24.50
N THR A 147 23.25 -25.25 23.60
CA THR A 147 23.35 -26.70 23.86
C THR A 147 24.75 -27.21 23.60
#